data_AF-A0A9D7MTT7-F1
#
_entry.id   AF-A0A9D7MTT7-F1
#
_cell.length_a   1.000
_cell.length_b   1.000
_cell.length_c   1.000
_cell.angle_alpha   90.00
_cell.angle_beta   90.00
_cell.angle_gamma   90.00
#
_symmetry.space_group_name_H-M   'P 1'
#
loop_
_entity.id
_entity.type
_entity.pdbx_description
1 polymer ?
#
loop_
_entity_poly.entity_id
_entity_poly.type
_entity_poly.pdbx_seq_one_letter_code
_entity_poly.pdbx_strand_id
1 'polypeptide(L)'
;MTMKILTIAKTFLLILITILLSNISIAQFPEHYFRFKLTQSIDLNEITKIVSIDNIENGFVYAYANEEQWNEIKKRIFHIEELPHPSSLFDHEMNNSGPMEWDLSDILRLQKYDVAVCINLSEYMPN
;
A
#
# COMPACT_ATOMS: atom_id res chain seq x y z
N MET A 1 15.06 -14.30 -54.25
CA MET A 1 13.88 -14.88 -53.55
C MET A 1 14.23 -15.33 -52.13
N THR A 2 15.40 -15.92 -51.90
CA THR A 2 15.91 -16.41 -50.60
C THR A 2 16.07 -15.34 -49.51
N MET A 3 16.54 -14.13 -49.85
CA MET A 3 16.75 -13.05 -48.87
C MET A 3 15.45 -12.59 -48.19
N LYS A 4 14.32 -12.52 -48.91
CA LYS A 4 13.03 -12.08 -48.36
C LYS A 4 12.46 -13.09 -47.36
N ILE A 5 12.63 -14.39 -47.63
CA ILE A 5 12.19 -15.48 -46.75
C ILE A 5 12.95 -15.44 -45.43
N LEU A 6 14.25 -15.15 -45.47
CA LEU A 6 15.07 -15.01 -44.27
C LEU A 6 14.65 -13.80 -43.41
N THR A 7 14.28 -12.67 -44.04
CA THR A 7 13.75 -11.50 -43.33
C THR A 7 12.39 -11.78 -42.69
N ILE A 8 11.52 -12.52 -43.37
CA ILE A 8 10.21 -12.92 -42.85
C ILE A 8 10.36 -13.89 -41.66
N ALA A 9 11.26 -14.88 -41.77
CA ALA A 9 11.52 -15.80 -40.67
C ALA A 9 12.07 -15.09 -39.42
N LYS A 10 12.97 -14.11 -39.62
CA LYS A 10 13.55 -13.32 -38.52
C LYS A 10 12.54 -12.39 -37.84
N THR A 11 11.65 -11.78 -38.62
CA THR A 11 10.56 -10.94 -38.09
C THR A 11 9.53 -11.79 -37.34
N PHE A 12 9.22 -12.99 -37.84
CA PHE A 12 8.34 -13.93 -37.15
C PHE A 12 8.95 -14.41 -35.82
N LEU A 13 10.25 -14.72 -35.81
CA LEU A 13 10.97 -15.09 -34.59
C LEU A 13 10.98 -13.96 -33.55
N LEU A 14 11.17 -12.71 -33.98
CA LEU A 14 11.11 -11.54 -33.10
C LEU A 14 9.72 -11.37 -32.48
N ILE A 15 8.67 -11.50 -33.27
CA ILE A 15 7.28 -11.39 -32.79
C ILE A 15 6.96 -12.51 -31.79
N LEU A 16 7.40 -13.74 -32.06
CA LEU A 16 7.21 -14.88 -31.15
C LEU A 16 7.89 -14.65 -29.79
N ILE A 17 9.11 -14.10 -29.79
CA ILE A 17 9.84 -13.75 -28.56
C ILE A 17 9.08 -12.67 -27.78
N THR A 18 8.61 -11.61 -28.44
CA THR A 18 7.86 -10.53 -27.77
C THR A 18 6.58 -11.01 -27.09
N ILE A 19 5.85 -11.96 -27.69
CA ILE A 19 4.63 -12.55 -27.11
C ILE A 19 4.95 -13.43 -25.88
N LEU A 20 6.11 -14.11 -25.87
CA LEU A 20 6.52 -14.92 -24.73
C LEU A 20 6.90 -14.06 -23.51
N LEU A 21 7.46 -12.88 -23.74
CA LEU A 21 7.89 -11.94 -22.69
C LEU A 21 6.76 -11.08 -22.10
N SER A 22 5.57 -11.04 -22.71
CA SER A 22 4.47 -10.18 -22.24
C SER A 22 3.70 -10.71 -21.02
N ASN A 23 4.04 -11.91 -20.52
CA ASN A 23 3.36 -12.54 -19.37
C ASN A 23 4.12 -12.36 -18.05
N ILE A 24 4.97 -11.34 -17.92
CA ILE A 24 5.53 -10.99 -16.63
C ILE A 24 4.40 -10.37 -15.81
N SER A 25 3.65 -11.21 -15.10
CA SER A 25 2.69 -10.78 -14.10
C SER A 25 3.42 -9.90 -13.11
N ILE A 26 2.94 -8.66 -12.97
CA ILE A 26 3.34 -7.75 -11.89
C ILE A 26 3.08 -8.52 -10.60
N ALA A 27 4.14 -8.91 -9.90
CA ALA A 27 4.03 -9.52 -8.59
C ALA A 27 3.42 -8.46 -7.67
N GLN A 28 2.09 -8.51 -7.51
CA GLN A 28 1.45 -7.79 -6.43
C GLN A 28 1.87 -8.52 -5.16
N PHE A 29 2.67 -7.85 -4.33
CA PHE A 29 2.99 -8.36 -3.00
C PHE A 29 1.69 -8.31 -2.20
N PRO A 30 1.07 -9.46 -1.89
CA PRO A 30 -0.21 -9.44 -1.20
C PRO A 30 0.03 -8.86 0.20
N GLU A 31 -0.70 -7.79 0.50
CA GLU A 31 -0.78 -7.21 1.83
C GLU A 31 -2.06 -7.69 2.50
N HIS A 32 -1.91 -8.25 3.69
CA HIS A 32 -3.01 -8.71 4.53
C HIS A 32 -3.44 -7.56 5.44
N TYR A 33 -4.71 -7.17 5.35
CA TYR A 33 -5.34 -6.30 6.32
C TYR A 33 -6.12 -7.16 7.32
N PHE A 34 -5.93 -6.91 8.61
CA PHE A 34 -6.55 -7.74 9.64
C PHE A 34 -6.73 -6.98 10.94
N ARG A 35 -7.51 -7.58 11.84
CA ARG A 35 -7.65 -7.11 13.21
C ARG A 35 -7.52 -8.22 14.24
N PHE A 36 -7.18 -7.83 15.47
CA PHE A 36 -7.22 -8.71 16.63
C PHE A 36 -7.60 -7.92 17.89
N LYS A 37 -8.10 -8.63 18.91
CA LYS A 37 -8.48 -8.01 20.18
C LYS A 37 -7.24 -7.71 21.02
N LEU A 38 -7.13 -6.47 21.50
CA LEU A 38 -6.10 -6.07 22.43
C LEU A 38 -6.39 -6.66 23.82
N THR A 39 -5.48 -7.49 24.32
CA THR A 39 -5.53 -8.05 25.66
C THR A 39 -4.30 -7.61 26.45
N GLN A 40 -4.35 -7.71 27.78
CA GLN A 40 -3.25 -7.29 28.65
C GLN A 40 -1.94 -8.08 28.43
N SER A 41 -2.01 -9.27 27.81
CA SER A 41 -0.86 -10.10 27.51
C SER A 41 -0.14 -9.74 26.21
N ILE A 42 -0.71 -8.84 25.40
CA ILE A 42 -0.14 -8.43 24.12
C ILE A 42 0.68 -7.17 24.32
N ASP A 43 1.98 -7.26 24.04
CA ASP A 43 2.88 -6.11 24.02
C ASP A 43 2.90 -5.48 22.62
N LEU A 44 2.27 -4.31 22.49
CA LEU A 44 2.20 -3.56 21.23
C LEU A 44 3.58 -3.15 20.70
N ASN A 45 4.57 -2.95 21.57
CA ASN A 45 5.93 -2.60 21.14
C ASN A 45 6.61 -3.78 20.43
N GLU A 46 6.28 -5.01 20.78
CA GLU A 46 6.77 -6.19 20.06
C GLU A 46 5.96 -6.42 18.77
N ILE A 47 4.66 -6.15 18.79
CA ILE A 47 3.81 -6.31 17.60
C ILE A 47 4.21 -5.33 16.50
N THR A 48 4.47 -4.05 16.83
CA THR A 48 4.81 -3.03 15.81
C THR A 48 6.16 -3.26 15.12
N LYS A 49 7.00 -4.18 15.64
CA LYS A 49 8.25 -4.59 14.97
C LYS A 49 7.98 -5.60 13.85
N ILE A 50 6.84 -6.28 13.90
CA ILE A 50 6.47 -7.35 12.96
C ILE A 50 5.49 -6.82 11.92
N VAL A 51 4.49 -6.05 12.34
CA VAL A 51 3.39 -5.58 11.47
C VAL A 51 3.25 -4.06 11.56
N SER A 52 2.65 -3.47 10.53
CA SER A 52 2.33 -2.04 10.53
C SER A 52 0.96 -1.82 11.15
N ILE A 53 0.90 -1.15 12.31
CA ILE A 53 -0.36 -0.82 12.98
C ILE A 53 -0.99 0.40 12.31
N ASP A 54 -2.22 0.23 11.84
CA ASP A 54 -3.02 1.26 11.19
C ASP A 54 -3.79 2.09 12.22
N ASN A 55 -4.55 1.40 13.10
CA ASN A 55 -5.39 2.04 14.09
C ASN A 55 -5.63 1.12 15.30
N ILE A 56 -6.02 1.72 16.43
CA ILE A 56 -6.50 1.02 17.62
C ILE A 56 -7.83 1.64 18.04
N GLU A 57 -8.91 0.87 17.94
CA GLU A 57 -10.25 1.36 18.23
C GLU A 57 -11.09 0.28 18.92
N ASN A 58 -11.87 0.67 19.94
CA ASN A 58 -12.80 -0.20 20.67
C ASN A 58 -12.14 -1.49 21.22
N GLY A 59 -10.85 -1.41 21.57
CA GLY A 59 -10.08 -2.55 22.06
C GLY A 59 -9.65 -3.54 20.98
N PHE A 60 -9.73 -3.16 19.70
CA PHE A 60 -9.17 -3.90 18.57
C PHE A 60 -8.00 -3.13 17.97
N VAL A 61 -6.99 -3.87 17.52
CA VAL A 61 -5.87 -3.36 16.74
C VAL A 61 -6.08 -3.76 15.30
N TYR A 62 -5.95 -2.80 14.39
CA TYR A 62 -6.02 -2.97 12.94
C TYR A 62 -4.60 -2.81 12.37
N ALA A 63 -4.20 -3.72 11.49
CA ALA A 63 -2.82 -3.76 11.01
C ALA A 63 -2.71 -4.33 9.60
N TYR A 64 -1.60 -3.98 8.96
CA TYR A 64 -1.15 -4.51 7.69
C TYR A 64 0.08 -5.41 7.88
N ALA A 65 0.13 -6.50 7.12
CA ALA A 65 1.28 -7.39 7.07
C ALA A 65 1.49 -7.91 5.65
N ASN A 66 2.74 -7.98 5.20
CA ASN A 66 3.07 -8.80 4.04
C ASN A 66 3.01 -10.31 4.40
N GLU A 67 3.17 -11.19 3.42
CA GLU A 67 3.09 -12.65 3.62
C GLU A 67 4.03 -13.19 4.72
N GLU A 68 5.27 -12.71 4.81
CA GLU A 68 6.22 -13.16 5.83
C GLU A 68 5.77 -12.73 7.24
N GLN A 69 5.43 -11.46 7.39
CA GLN A 69 4.92 -10.87 8.63
C GLN A 69 3.61 -11.52 9.06
N TRP A 70 2.73 -11.83 8.10
CA TRP A 70 1.45 -12.49 8.32
C TRP A 70 1.65 -13.90 8.91
N ASN A 71 2.60 -14.64 8.35
CA ASN A 71 2.94 -15.97 8.85
C ASN A 71 3.63 -15.93 10.22
N GLU A 72 4.35 -14.85 10.54
CA GLU A 72 4.90 -14.65 11.87
C GLU A 72 3.83 -14.31 12.91
N ILE A 73 2.97 -13.34 12.62
CA ILE A 73 1.98 -12.83 13.59
C ILE A 73 0.92 -13.87 13.94
N LYS A 74 0.51 -14.71 12.97
CA LYS A 74 -0.42 -15.84 13.19
C LYS A 74 0.09 -16.87 14.20
N LYS A 75 1.40 -16.93 14.46
CA LYS A 75 1.98 -17.83 15.48
C LYS A 75 1.93 -17.23 16.89
N ARG A 76 1.78 -15.91 17.00
CA ARG A 76 1.87 -15.15 18.26
C ARG A 76 0.50 -14.74 18.80
N ILE A 77 -0.42 -14.39 17.92
CA ILE A 77 -1.75 -13.90 18.29
C ILE A 77 -2.80 -14.93 17.92
N PHE A 78 -3.59 -15.32 18.92
CA PHE A 78 -4.74 -16.20 18.73
C PHE A 78 -5.97 -15.36 18.35
N HIS A 79 -6.78 -15.86 17.40
CA HIS A 79 -8.01 -15.22 16.92
C HIS A 79 -7.78 -13.91 16.15
N ILE A 80 -6.89 -13.95 15.16
CA ILE A 80 -6.79 -12.89 14.16
C ILE A 80 -7.93 -13.04 13.15
N GLU A 81 -8.57 -11.94 12.80
CA GLU A 81 -9.60 -11.86 11.76
C GLU A 81 -9.04 -11.09 10.56
N GLU A 82 -8.87 -11.77 9.43
CA GLU A 82 -8.49 -11.14 8.17
C GLU A 82 -9.69 -10.38 7.60
N LEU A 83 -9.44 -9.16 7.13
CA LEU A 83 -10.44 -8.22 6.65
C LEU A 83 -10.19 -7.91 5.17
N PRO A 84 -11.24 -7.54 4.42
CA PRO A 84 -11.05 -6.99 3.09
C PRO A 84 -10.21 -5.72 3.18
N HIS A 85 -9.36 -5.50 2.16
CA HIS A 85 -8.51 -4.31 2.11
C HIS A 85 -9.37 -3.03 2.14
N PRO A 86 -9.03 -2.00 2.93
CA PRO A 86 -9.91 -0.86 3.12
C PRO A 86 -10.20 -0.08 1.83
N SER A 87 -9.24 -0.01 0.90
CA SER A 87 -9.46 0.59 -0.42
C SER A 87 -10.41 -0.21 -1.34
N SER A 88 -10.73 -1.46 -0.99
CA SER A 88 -11.71 -2.29 -1.72
C SER A 88 -13.15 -2.03 -1.29
N LEU A 89 -13.35 -1.32 -0.17
CA LEU A 89 -14.67 -1.07 0.41
C LEU A 89 -15.40 0.13 -0.20
N PHE A 90 -14.71 0.96 -1.00
CA PHE A 90 -15.28 2.16 -1.59
C PHE A 90 -14.90 2.25 -3.08
N ASP A 91 -15.90 2.32 -3.95
CA ASP A 91 -15.70 2.90 -5.28
C ASP A 91 -15.51 4.41 -5.09
N HIS A 92 -14.25 4.84 -4.99
CA HIS A 92 -13.94 6.26 -4.95
C HIS A 92 -14.22 6.86 -6.33
N GLU A 93 -15.33 7.58 -6.48
CA GLU A 93 -15.44 8.58 -7.55
C GLU A 93 -14.39 9.66 -7.25
N MET A 94 -13.37 9.74 -8.11
CA MET A 94 -12.43 10.85 -8.05
C MET A 94 -13.21 12.15 -8.16
N ASN A 95 -12.92 13.10 -7.27
CA ASN A 95 -13.50 14.42 -7.37
C ASN A 95 -13.03 15.10 -8.67
N ASN A 96 -13.97 15.38 -9.57
CA ASN A 96 -13.70 15.98 -10.88
C ASN A 96 -13.33 17.47 -10.82
N SER A 97 -13.32 18.11 -9.65
CA SER A 97 -13.13 19.56 -9.50
C SER A 97 -11.68 20.05 -9.53
N GLY A 98 -10.73 19.20 -9.96
CA GLY A 98 -9.32 19.56 -10.07
C GLY A 98 -8.56 19.42 -8.75
N PRO A 99 -7.24 19.67 -8.73
CA PRO A 99 -6.47 19.60 -7.49
C PRO A 99 -7.05 20.60 -6.48
N MET A 100 -7.40 20.08 -5.30
CA MET A 100 -7.81 20.90 -4.17
C MET A 100 -6.68 21.90 -3.89
N GLU A 101 -6.94 23.18 -4.11
CA GLU A 101 -6.03 24.24 -3.69
C GLU A 101 -6.04 24.25 -2.16
N TRP A 102 -4.93 23.88 -1.54
CA TRP A 102 -4.81 23.85 -0.09
C TRP A 102 -4.96 25.28 0.45
N ASP A 103 -6.09 25.56 1.10
CA ASP A 103 -6.28 26.84 1.78
C ASP A 103 -5.35 26.91 3.00
N LEU A 104 -4.30 27.72 2.88
CA LEU A 104 -3.34 27.97 3.96
C LEU A 104 -4.00 28.60 5.21
N SER A 105 -5.24 29.07 5.13
CA SER A 105 -5.97 29.62 6.28
C SER A 105 -6.24 28.57 7.37
N ASP A 106 -6.42 27.29 7.01
CA ASP A 106 -6.62 26.20 7.97
C ASP A 106 -5.34 25.86 8.75
N ILE A 107 -4.17 25.98 8.11
CA ILE A 107 -2.86 25.78 8.76
C ILE A 107 -2.60 26.88 9.79
N LEU A 108 -2.92 28.14 9.46
CA LEU A 108 -2.82 29.27 10.38
C LEU A 108 -3.80 29.14 11.57
N ARG A 109 -4.97 28.52 11.34
CA ARG A 109 -5.93 28.23 12.40
C ARG A 109 -5.39 27.21 13.40
N LEU A 110 -4.60 26.24 12.95
CA LEU A 110 -3.99 25.22 13.81
C LEU A 110 -2.80 25.75 14.62
N GLN A 111 -2.02 26.70 14.10
CA GLN A 111 -1.00 27.40 14.91
C GLN A 111 -1.61 28.18 16.09
N LYS A 112 -2.85 28.65 15.97
CA LYS A 112 -3.55 29.33 17.07
C LYS A 112 -3.88 28.41 18.25
N TYR A 113 -3.91 27.09 18.05
CA TYR A 113 -4.21 26.09 19.08
C TYR A 113 -2.96 25.41 19.66
N ASP A 114 -1.75 25.93 19.37
CA ASP A 114 -0.47 25.40 19.84
C ASP A 114 -0.30 23.89 19.59
N VAL A 115 -0.92 23.39 18.51
CA VAL A 115 -0.75 22.01 18.04
C VAL A 115 0.51 22.00 17.19
N ALA A 116 1.60 21.47 17.73
CA ALA A 116 2.85 21.29 17.00
C ALA A 116 2.65 20.30 15.86
N VAL A 117 2.32 20.80 14.67
CA VAL A 117 2.38 20.02 13.43
C VAL A 117 3.83 20.09 12.94
N CYS A 118 4.61 19.04 13.20
CA CYS A 118 5.95 18.90 12.63
C CYS A 118 5.83 18.52 11.15
N ILE A 119 5.63 19.50 10.27
CA ILE A 119 5.78 19.30 8.83
C ILE A 119 7.17 19.82 8.44
N ASN A 120 8.06 18.93 8.02
CA ASN A 120 9.37 19.34 7.51
C ASN A 120 9.19 19.81 6.05
N LEU A 121 8.94 21.11 5.88
CA LEU A 121 8.61 21.74 4.59
C LEU A 121 9.79 21.84 3.61
N SER A 122 10.99 21.38 3.97
CA SER A 122 12.17 21.47 3.11
C SER A 122 12.22 20.42 1.99
N GLU A 123 11.32 19.44 1.97
CA GLU A 123 11.36 18.32 1.03
C GLU A 123 10.45 18.52 -0.21
N TYR A 124 9.64 19.58 -0.25
CA TYR A 124 8.59 19.78 -1.26
C TYR A 124 8.63 21.12 -2.02
N MET A 125 9.71 21.88 -1.91
CA MET A 125 9.94 23.04 -2.79
C MET A 125 10.93 22.64 -3.89
N PRO A 126 10.52 22.54 -5.17
CA PRO A 126 11.50 22.47 -6.26
C PRO A 126 12.27 23.80 -6.33
N ASN A 127 13.58 23.72 -6.57
CA ASN A 127 14.46 24.88 -6.79
C ASN A 127 13.96 25.79 -7.91
#